data_AF-A0A8T4LNQ1-F1
#
_entry.id   AF-A0A8T4LNQ1-F1
#
_cell.length_a   1.000
_cell.length_b   1.000
_cell.length_c   1.000
_cell.angle_alpha   90.00
_cell.angle_beta   90.00
_cell.angle_gamma   90.00
#
_symmetry.space_group_name_H-M   'P 1'
#
loop_
_entity.id
_entity.type
_entity.pdbx_description
1 polymer ?
#
loop_
_entity_poly.entity_id
_entity_poly.type
_entity_poly.pdbx_seq_one_letter_code
_entity_poly.pdbx_strand_id
1 'polypeptide(L)'
;MKIDVKRGFIVYKTKGDYVIACPHSGPALERTTSRDDNSETVGSILWKLLGGKLVVGNLPRDRVLGVDFNRDIPDVKTATSMYSKASEADEFFEYRKRYAWVAEDENDYEARLKIYQNFWAEIESGSTIILVHRQFNRLKSLPGIMDFIELKGKKKDIMETMTEVNREYSDFFKKVDRPYKQAILFETERIIANIIKRYGSFNLRSLNREQRAVFSRDLKIISKYCRPYILTRLKDNVTAQNYVRATKSTLENSPKPCITFQNVFNGELAHGPKRKLNDMKDKSVMEVEGSHFINLWYPEVAAEIIKNVIEKLYL
;
A
#
# COMPACT_ATOMS: atom_id res chain seq x y z
N MET A 1 -13.20 -0.44 -26.81
CA MET A 1 -12.98 -0.18 -25.37
C MET A 1 -14.31 0.21 -24.75
N LYS A 2 -14.72 -0.40 -23.65
CA LYS A 2 -15.98 -0.07 -22.95
C LYS A 2 -15.65 0.53 -21.57
N ILE A 3 -16.36 1.59 -21.19
CA ILE A 3 -16.20 2.27 -19.90
C ILE A 3 -17.56 2.24 -19.20
N ASP A 4 -17.59 1.72 -17.97
CA ASP A 4 -18.77 1.68 -17.11
C ASP A 4 -18.50 2.52 -15.85
N VAL A 5 -19.22 3.63 -15.67
CA VAL A 5 -19.11 4.47 -14.47
C VAL A 5 -20.10 3.95 -13.43
N LYS A 6 -19.60 3.60 -12.24
CA LYS A 6 -20.42 3.07 -11.13
C LYS A 6 -20.26 3.97 -9.90
N ARG A 7 -21.22 3.91 -8.99
CA ARG A 7 -21.10 4.57 -7.69
C ARG A 7 -19.97 3.88 -6.92
N GLY A 8 -18.88 4.59 -6.67
CA GLY A 8 -17.72 4.09 -5.92
C GLY A 8 -16.49 3.73 -6.74
N PHE A 9 -16.63 3.52 -8.05
CA PHE A 9 -15.52 3.10 -8.92
C PHE A 9 -15.87 3.22 -10.42
N ILE A 10 -14.85 3.13 -11.26
CA ILE A 10 -14.97 3.12 -12.73
C ILE A 10 -14.37 1.83 -13.26
N VAL A 11 -15.02 1.22 -14.26
CA VAL A 11 -14.54 0.00 -14.90
C VAL A 11 -14.20 0.27 -16.36
N TYR A 12 -13.00 -0.12 -16.79
CA TYR A 12 -12.54 -0.10 -18.18
C TYR A 12 -12.35 -1.52 -18.68
N LYS A 13 -12.83 -1.82 -19.89
CA LYS A 13 -12.85 -3.17 -20.46
C LYS A 13 -12.27 -3.24 -21.87
N THR A 14 -11.40 -4.22 -22.07
CA THR A 14 -10.82 -4.68 -23.34
C THR A 14 -10.93 -6.21 -23.41
N LYS A 15 -10.42 -6.84 -24.48
CA LYS A 15 -10.31 -8.30 -24.56
C LYS A 15 -9.25 -8.80 -23.58
N GLY A 16 -9.47 -9.96 -22.96
CA GLY A 16 -8.57 -10.58 -21.98
C GLY A 16 -9.29 -10.99 -20.70
N ASP A 17 -8.59 -11.71 -19.82
CA ASP A 17 -9.16 -12.30 -18.60
C ASP A 17 -8.50 -11.80 -17.30
N TYR A 18 -7.51 -10.90 -17.43
CA TYR A 18 -6.90 -10.22 -16.29
C TYR A 18 -7.86 -9.20 -15.68
N VAL A 19 -7.87 -9.10 -14.36
CA VAL A 19 -8.52 -8.02 -13.63
C VAL A 19 -7.47 -7.26 -12.82
N ILE A 20 -7.20 -6.03 -13.25
CA ILE A 20 -6.35 -5.09 -12.54
C ILE A 20 -7.27 -4.19 -11.70
N ALA A 21 -7.03 -4.08 -10.40
CA ALA A 21 -7.83 -3.22 -9.53
C ALA A 21 -6.94 -2.27 -8.72
N CYS A 22 -7.35 -1.01 -8.66
CA CYS A 22 -6.71 0.04 -7.88
C CYS A 22 -7.72 0.55 -6.84
N PRO A 23 -7.89 -0.17 -5.71
CA PRO A 23 -8.98 0.07 -4.78
C PRO A 23 -8.87 1.41 -4.04
N HIS A 24 -7.66 1.94 -3.87
CA HIS A 24 -7.38 3.14 -3.06
C HIS A 24 -6.98 4.37 -3.89
N SER A 25 -7.29 4.38 -5.19
CA SER A 25 -7.02 5.49 -6.12
C SER A 25 -7.98 6.67 -6.02
N GLY A 26 -9.02 6.59 -5.18
CA GLY A 26 -10.00 7.66 -5.03
C GLY A 26 -9.41 8.93 -4.39
N PRO A 27 -10.22 10.01 -4.28
CA PRO A 27 -9.72 11.29 -3.80
C PRO A 27 -9.14 11.22 -2.39
N ALA A 28 -8.11 12.02 -2.14
CA ALA A 28 -7.55 12.23 -0.81
C ALA A 28 -8.31 13.37 -0.12
N LEU A 29 -9.31 13.02 0.71
CA LEU A 29 -10.04 13.99 1.52
C LEU A 29 -9.43 14.08 2.93
N GLU A 30 -9.38 15.29 3.50
CA GLU A 30 -8.79 15.69 4.80
C GLU A 30 -7.27 15.48 4.95
N ARG A 31 -6.74 14.41 4.36
CA ARG A 31 -5.34 13.97 4.49
C ARG A 31 -4.80 13.61 3.11
N THR A 32 -3.82 14.36 2.61
CA THR A 32 -3.18 14.11 1.32
C THR A 32 -2.58 12.70 1.21
N THR A 33 -2.26 12.07 2.34
CA THR A 33 -1.70 10.73 2.45
C THR A 33 -2.73 9.60 2.46
N SER A 34 -4.03 9.88 2.34
CA SER A 34 -5.08 8.86 2.39
C SER A 34 -5.30 8.14 1.07
N ARG A 35 -4.75 8.62 -0.06
CA ARG A 35 -4.83 7.97 -1.38
C ARG A 35 -3.55 7.20 -1.73
N ASP A 36 -3.72 6.11 -2.47
CA ASP A 36 -2.64 5.41 -3.17
C ASP A 36 -2.40 6.09 -4.53
N ASP A 37 -1.83 7.29 -4.49
CA ASP A 37 -1.59 8.09 -5.70
C ASP A 37 -0.75 7.34 -6.75
N ASN A 38 -1.10 7.54 -8.02
CA ASN A 38 -0.47 6.92 -9.19
C ASN A 38 -0.55 5.39 -9.25
N SER A 39 -1.23 4.73 -8.31
CA SER A 39 -1.55 3.30 -8.44
C SER A 39 -2.44 3.05 -9.66
N GLU A 40 -3.39 3.95 -9.94
CA GLU A 40 -4.22 3.95 -11.14
C GLU A 40 -3.42 4.17 -12.43
N THR A 41 -2.35 4.96 -12.36
CA THR A 41 -1.45 5.18 -13.51
C THR A 41 -0.77 3.87 -13.87
N VAL A 42 -0.10 3.23 -12.90
CA VAL A 42 0.54 1.91 -13.06
C VAL A 42 -0.48 0.87 -13.50
N GLY A 43 -1.64 0.81 -12.83
CA GLY A 43 -2.72 -0.12 -13.16
C GLY A 43 -3.26 0.07 -14.58
N SER A 44 -3.37 1.31 -15.06
CA SER A 44 -3.81 1.60 -16.43
C SER A 44 -2.81 1.17 -17.49
N ILE A 45 -1.50 1.31 -17.23
CA ILE A 45 -0.45 0.85 -18.14
C ILE A 45 -0.42 -0.68 -18.14
N LEU A 46 -0.47 -1.30 -16.97
CA LEU A 46 -0.53 -2.76 -16.82
C LEU A 46 -1.74 -3.35 -17.55
N TRP A 47 -2.91 -2.72 -17.43
CA TRP A 47 -4.12 -3.11 -18.16
C TRP A 47 -3.96 -2.99 -19.68
N LYS A 48 -3.24 -1.98 -20.18
CA LYS A 48 -2.93 -1.89 -21.62
C LYS A 48 -2.00 -3.02 -22.08
N LEU A 49 -1.09 -3.46 -21.22
CA LEU A 49 -0.14 -4.54 -21.54
C LEU A 49 -0.79 -5.93 -21.50
N LEU A 50 -1.67 -6.18 -20.52
CA LEU A 50 -2.25 -7.51 -20.28
C LEU A 50 -3.67 -7.68 -20.88
N GLY A 51 -4.39 -6.58 -21.12
CA GLY A 51 -5.80 -6.60 -21.50
C GLY A 51 -6.74 -6.90 -20.33
N GLY A 52 -7.98 -7.25 -20.66
CA GLY A 52 -9.04 -7.58 -19.69
C GLY A 52 -9.72 -6.36 -19.07
N LYS A 53 -9.77 -6.29 -17.74
CA LYS A 53 -10.53 -5.28 -17.00
C LYS A 53 -9.63 -4.47 -16.06
N LEU A 54 -9.83 -3.16 -16.03
CA LEU A 54 -9.30 -2.26 -15.02
C LEU A 54 -10.43 -1.71 -14.15
N VAL A 55 -10.34 -1.85 -12.82
CA VAL A 55 -11.30 -1.34 -11.84
C VAL A 55 -10.63 -0.29 -10.96
N VAL A 56 -11.05 0.96 -11.04
CA VAL A 56 -10.43 2.08 -10.30
C VAL A 56 -11.41 2.64 -9.29
N GLY A 57 -11.06 2.59 -8.00
CA GLY A 57 -11.86 3.22 -6.94
C GLY A 57 -11.94 4.73 -7.13
N ASN A 58 -13.13 5.32 -6.98
CA ASN A 58 -13.34 6.77 -7.10
C ASN A 58 -13.89 7.43 -5.82
N LEU A 59 -13.87 6.68 -4.70
CA LEU A 59 -14.19 7.18 -3.36
C LEU A 59 -12.96 7.21 -2.47
N PRO A 60 -12.91 8.11 -1.48
CA PRO A 60 -11.85 8.09 -0.48
C PRO A 60 -11.89 6.76 0.29
N ARG A 61 -10.72 6.21 0.64
CA ARG A 61 -10.64 5.05 1.55
C ARG A 61 -10.89 5.40 3.02
N ASP A 62 -11.13 6.67 3.31
CA ASP A 62 -11.47 7.11 4.67
C ASP A 62 -12.80 6.48 5.08
N ARG A 63 -12.87 5.96 6.32
CA ARG A 63 -14.03 5.16 6.78
C ARG A 63 -15.26 6.02 7.01
N VAL A 64 -15.06 7.31 7.30
CA VAL A 64 -16.15 8.27 7.50
C VAL A 64 -16.69 8.71 6.14
N LEU A 65 -15.79 9.14 5.25
CA LEU A 65 -16.18 9.76 3.98
C LEU A 65 -16.37 8.79 2.82
N GLY A 66 -15.94 7.53 2.95
CA GLY A 66 -16.04 6.54 1.88
C GLY A 66 -15.92 5.11 2.35
N VAL A 67 -15.20 4.29 1.58
CA VAL A 67 -15.13 2.84 1.77
C VAL A 67 -13.71 2.37 1.54
N ASP A 68 -13.10 1.72 2.53
CA ASP A 68 -11.86 0.97 2.33
C ASP A 68 -12.18 -0.44 1.84
N PHE A 69 -12.08 -0.66 0.53
CA PHE A 69 -12.33 -1.97 -0.06
C PHE A 69 -11.43 -3.08 0.49
N ASN A 70 -10.24 -2.74 1.03
CA ASN A 70 -9.28 -3.71 1.56
C ASN A 70 -9.57 -4.15 3.03
N ARG A 71 -10.76 -3.86 3.54
CA ARG A 71 -11.20 -4.20 4.91
C ARG A 71 -12.51 -5.00 4.88
N ASP A 72 -12.88 -5.55 6.03
CA ASP A 72 -14.09 -6.35 6.20
C ASP A 72 -15.33 -5.46 6.35
N ILE A 73 -16.49 -6.08 6.19
CA ILE A 73 -17.81 -5.48 6.35
C ILE A 73 -18.16 -5.48 7.84
N PRO A 74 -18.38 -4.31 8.47
CA PRO A 74 -18.94 -4.25 9.81
C PRO A 74 -20.41 -4.68 9.80
N ASP A 75 -20.96 -5.12 10.94
CA ASP A 75 -22.42 -5.16 11.09
C ASP A 75 -22.99 -3.76 11.30
N VAL A 76 -24.30 -3.60 11.06
CA VAL A 76 -25.00 -2.30 11.14
C VAL A 76 -24.80 -1.61 12.49
N LYS A 77 -24.91 -2.35 13.61
CA LYS A 77 -24.80 -1.79 14.97
C LYS A 77 -23.38 -1.29 15.24
N THR A 78 -22.37 -2.07 14.84
CA THR A 78 -20.96 -1.66 14.98
C THR A 78 -20.64 -0.46 14.09
N ALA A 79 -21.12 -0.42 12.84
CA ALA A 79 -20.88 0.69 11.92
C ALA A 79 -21.50 2.01 12.41
N THR A 80 -22.75 1.95 12.91
CA THR A 80 -23.49 3.13 13.38
C THR A 80 -22.98 3.66 14.71
N SER A 81 -22.71 2.79 15.68
CA SER A 81 -22.13 3.20 16.97
C SER A 81 -20.77 3.87 16.80
N MET A 82 -19.93 3.34 15.90
CA MET A 82 -18.58 3.87 15.67
C MET A 82 -18.56 5.20 14.91
N TYR A 83 -19.64 5.56 14.18
CA TYR A 83 -19.71 6.85 13.50
C TYR A 83 -19.59 8.01 14.48
N SER A 84 -20.33 7.95 15.59
CA SER A 84 -20.26 8.96 16.66
C SER A 84 -18.90 9.05 17.35
N LYS A 85 -18.11 7.98 17.29
CA LYS A 85 -16.78 7.86 17.91
C LYS A 85 -15.63 8.08 16.94
N ALA A 86 -15.88 8.53 15.71
CA ALA A 86 -14.83 8.72 14.71
C ALA A 86 -13.72 9.72 15.15
N SER A 87 -14.04 10.61 16.10
CA SER A 87 -13.07 11.52 16.74
C SER A 87 -12.19 10.86 17.80
N GLU A 88 -12.56 9.68 18.32
CA GLU A 88 -11.84 8.97 19.37
C GLU A 88 -10.68 8.14 18.77
N ALA A 89 -9.49 8.75 18.76
CA ALA A 89 -8.37 8.27 17.96
C ALA A 89 -7.96 6.80 18.20
N ASP A 90 -8.04 6.28 19.44
CA ASP A 90 -7.57 4.94 19.77
C ASP A 90 -8.60 3.84 19.49
N GLU A 91 -9.86 4.00 19.89
CA GLU A 91 -10.94 3.04 19.58
C GLU A 91 -11.16 2.99 18.07
N PHE A 92 -11.22 4.15 17.43
CA PHE A 92 -11.36 4.25 15.98
C PHE A 92 -10.14 3.70 15.23
N PHE A 93 -8.94 3.76 15.82
CA PHE A 93 -7.75 3.14 15.22
C PHE A 93 -7.86 1.61 15.15
N GLU A 94 -8.31 0.95 16.21
CA GLU A 94 -8.51 -0.51 16.18
C GLU A 94 -9.64 -0.90 15.22
N TYR A 95 -10.72 -0.12 15.20
CA TYR A 95 -11.80 -0.30 14.23
C TYR A 95 -11.31 -0.27 12.78
N ARG A 96 -10.53 0.77 12.40
CA ARG A 96 -10.02 0.98 11.03
C ARG A 96 -9.09 -0.13 10.54
N LYS A 97 -8.47 -0.91 11.45
CA LYS A 97 -7.67 -2.08 11.07
C LYS A 97 -8.51 -3.20 10.50
N ARG A 98 -9.76 -3.33 10.93
CA ARG A 98 -10.65 -4.44 10.56
C ARG A 98 -11.70 -4.03 9.54
N TYR A 99 -12.37 -2.90 9.76
CA TYR A 99 -13.61 -2.57 9.05
C TYR A 99 -13.48 -1.46 8.01
N ALA A 100 -14.34 -1.56 6.99
CA ALA A 100 -14.23 -0.80 5.75
C ALA A 100 -14.90 0.59 5.78
N TRP A 101 -15.95 0.80 6.58
CA TRP A 101 -16.64 2.09 6.71
C TRP A 101 -17.34 2.20 8.06
N VAL A 102 -17.66 3.42 8.50
CA VAL A 102 -18.71 3.69 9.50
C VAL A 102 -19.97 4.20 8.79
N ALA A 103 -21.11 4.24 9.48
CA ALA A 103 -22.38 4.66 8.87
C ALA A 103 -23.16 5.60 9.79
N GLU A 104 -23.78 6.64 9.22
CA GLU A 104 -24.64 7.57 9.99
C GLU A 104 -25.89 6.88 10.54
N ASP A 105 -26.50 6.07 9.69
CA ASP A 105 -27.71 5.31 9.95
C ASP A 105 -27.73 4.02 9.12
N GLU A 106 -28.84 3.29 9.17
CA GLU A 106 -29.01 2.06 8.40
C GLU A 106 -29.06 2.30 6.89
N ASN A 107 -29.57 3.45 6.43
CA ASN A 107 -29.63 3.76 5.00
C ASN A 107 -28.24 4.05 4.43
N ASP A 108 -27.40 4.81 5.14
CA ASP A 108 -25.99 5.03 4.77
C ASP A 108 -25.22 3.71 4.77
N TYR A 109 -25.46 2.85 5.77
CA TYR A 109 -24.87 1.52 5.83
C TYR A 109 -25.20 0.70 4.57
N GLU A 110 -26.47 0.58 4.20
CA GLU A 110 -26.91 -0.20 3.03
C GLU A 110 -26.36 0.38 1.72
N ALA A 111 -26.29 1.71 1.61
CA ALA A 111 -25.70 2.37 0.45
C ALA A 111 -24.21 2.01 0.29
N ARG A 112 -23.43 2.03 1.38
CA ARG A 112 -22.01 1.66 1.38
C ARG A 112 -21.78 0.18 1.16
N LEU A 113 -22.63 -0.67 1.75
CA LEU A 113 -22.61 -2.11 1.54
C LEU A 113 -22.80 -2.45 0.06
N LYS A 114 -23.78 -1.81 -0.60
CA LYS A 114 -24.04 -1.99 -2.03
C LYS A 114 -22.83 -1.58 -2.89
N ILE A 115 -22.17 -0.47 -2.56
CA ILE A 115 -20.95 -0.04 -3.25
C ILE A 115 -19.84 -1.08 -3.10
N TYR A 116 -19.59 -1.53 -1.86
CA TYR A 116 -18.57 -2.53 -1.55
C TYR A 116 -18.81 -3.85 -2.28
N GLN A 117 -20.05 -4.36 -2.25
CA GLN A 117 -20.42 -5.60 -2.92
C GLN A 117 -20.27 -5.50 -4.45
N ASN A 118 -20.73 -4.40 -5.05
CA ASN A 118 -20.61 -4.18 -6.48
C ASN A 118 -19.15 -4.07 -6.95
N PHE A 119 -18.27 -3.47 -6.13
CA PHE A 119 -16.84 -3.37 -6.42
C PHE A 119 -16.21 -4.77 -6.49
N TRP A 120 -16.43 -5.58 -5.46
CA TRP A 120 -15.87 -6.93 -5.41
C TRP A 120 -16.47 -7.87 -6.46
N ALA A 121 -17.76 -7.75 -6.78
CA ALA A 121 -18.37 -8.51 -7.87
C ALA A 121 -17.72 -8.24 -9.24
N GLU A 122 -17.24 -7.01 -9.48
CA GLU A 122 -16.51 -6.69 -10.71
C GLU A 122 -15.08 -7.26 -10.72
N ILE A 123 -14.45 -7.37 -9.55
CA ILE A 123 -13.12 -7.98 -9.42
C ILE A 123 -13.19 -9.49 -9.56
N GLU A 124 -14.22 -10.09 -8.99
CA GLU A 124 -14.47 -11.54 -9.01
C GLU A 124 -14.83 -12.08 -10.40
N SER A 125 -14.85 -11.30 -11.47
CA SER A 125 -15.16 -11.86 -12.79
C SER A 125 -13.95 -12.41 -13.54
N GLY A 126 -12.71 -12.19 -13.08
CA GLY A 126 -11.48 -12.64 -13.78
C GLY A 126 -10.82 -13.85 -13.13
N SER A 127 -9.97 -14.53 -13.90
CA SER A 127 -9.14 -15.65 -13.43
C SER A 127 -7.87 -15.19 -12.71
N THR A 128 -7.23 -14.12 -13.20
CA THR A 128 -6.03 -13.54 -12.59
C THR A 128 -6.32 -12.12 -12.14
N ILE A 129 -6.25 -11.90 -10.83
CA ILE A 129 -6.58 -10.64 -10.15
C ILE A 129 -5.30 -10.00 -9.62
N ILE A 130 -5.07 -8.75 -9.98
CA ILE A 130 -3.91 -7.96 -9.57
C ILE A 130 -4.40 -6.72 -8.84
N LEU A 131 -4.17 -6.65 -7.53
CA LEU A 131 -4.51 -5.48 -6.71
C LEU A 131 -3.29 -4.56 -6.64
N VAL A 132 -3.36 -3.41 -7.30
CA VAL A 132 -2.26 -2.44 -7.38
C VAL A 132 -2.47 -1.37 -6.31
N HIS A 133 -1.49 -1.29 -5.42
CA HIS A 133 -1.44 -0.38 -4.29
C HIS A 133 -0.18 0.49 -4.33
N ARG A 134 -0.12 1.44 -3.40
CA ARG A 134 1.04 2.30 -3.21
C ARG A 134 1.46 2.33 -1.75
N GLN A 135 2.76 2.14 -1.52
CA GLN A 135 3.40 2.39 -0.23
C GLN A 135 4.23 3.69 -0.22
N PHE A 136 4.28 4.37 0.93
CA PHE A 136 5.16 5.54 1.11
C PHE A 136 6.63 5.14 1.07
N ASN A 137 7.49 6.05 0.58
CA ASN A 137 8.95 5.90 0.59
C ASN A 137 9.47 5.97 2.04
N ARG A 138 9.54 4.83 2.73
CA ARG A 138 9.91 4.75 4.14
C ARG A 138 11.06 3.78 4.36
N LEU A 139 11.83 4.00 5.43
CA LEU A 139 12.92 3.12 5.83
C LEU A 139 12.44 1.68 6.04
N LYS A 140 11.27 1.47 6.66
CA LYS A 140 10.66 0.14 6.84
C LYS A 140 10.57 -0.70 5.56
N SER A 141 10.57 -0.07 4.38
CA SER A 141 10.42 -0.76 3.10
C SER A 141 11.73 -1.24 2.52
N LEU A 142 12.89 -0.79 3.01
CA LEU A 142 14.19 -1.21 2.48
C LEU A 142 14.40 -2.73 2.59
N PRO A 143 15.01 -3.37 1.56
CA PRO A 143 15.43 -2.80 0.27
C PRO A 143 14.31 -2.72 -0.79
N GLY A 144 13.09 -3.15 -0.47
CA GLY A 144 11.95 -3.17 -1.39
C GLY A 144 11.60 -1.80 -1.98
N ILE A 145 11.59 -1.70 -3.31
CA ILE A 145 11.01 -0.59 -4.09
C ILE A 145 9.58 -0.92 -4.55
N MET A 146 9.24 -2.22 -4.57
CA MET A 146 7.94 -2.79 -4.85
C MET A 146 7.84 -4.11 -4.06
N ASP A 147 6.76 -4.31 -3.33
CA ASP A 147 6.52 -5.52 -2.52
C ASP A 147 5.35 -6.29 -3.13
N PHE A 148 5.49 -7.59 -3.38
CA PHE A 148 4.39 -8.43 -3.81
C PHE A 148 3.88 -9.26 -2.63
N ILE A 149 2.57 -9.42 -2.58
CA ILE A 149 1.86 -10.14 -1.54
C ILE A 149 0.97 -11.16 -2.22
N GLU A 150 1.13 -12.41 -1.83
CA GLU A 150 0.26 -13.48 -2.29
C GLU A 150 -0.73 -13.86 -1.20
N LEU A 151 -1.99 -14.10 -1.60
CA LEU A 151 -3.05 -14.49 -0.69
C LEU A 151 -3.33 -16.01 -0.66
N LYS A 152 -2.73 -16.81 -1.57
CA LYS A 152 -3.16 -18.20 -1.84
C LYS A 152 -2.11 -19.32 -1.87
N GLY A 153 -0.81 -19.08 -1.71
CA GLY A 153 0.15 -20.12 -1.28
C GLY A 153 1.17 -20.71 -2.27
N LYS A 154 1.62 -19.98 -3.28
CA LYS A 154 2.78 -20.24 -4.17
C LYS A 154 4.07 -19.51 -3.73
N LYS A 155 4.33 -19.42 -2.42
CA LYS A 155 5.46 -18.66 -1.88
C LYS A 155 6.82 -19.00 -2.52
N LYS A 156 7.10 -20.29 -2.77
CA LYS A 156 8.38 -20.73 -3.33
C LYS A 156 8.57 -20.21 -4.76
N ASP A 157 7.59 -20.45 -5.62
CA ASP A 157 7.61 -20.04 -7.03
C ASP A 157 7.77 -18.52 -7.14
N ILE A 158 7.04 -17.76 -6.29
CA ILE A 158 7.16 -16.30 -6.25
C ILE A 158 8.55 -15.84 -5.88
N MET A 159 9.18 -16.45 -4.88
CA MET A 159 10.54 -16.09 -4.49
C MET A 159 11.57 -16.37 -5.60
N GLU A 160 11.38 -17.46 -6.34
CA GLU A 160 12.22 -17.81 -7.49
C GLU A 160 12.02 -16.82 -8.63
N THR A 161 10.78 -16.54 -9.03
CA THR A 161 10.42 -15.52 -10.04
C THR A 161 10.97 -14.15 -9.66
N MET A 162 10.88 -13.76 -8.39
CA MET A 162 11.45 -12.48 -7.94
C MET A 162 12.95 -12.42 -8.05
N THR A 163 13.65 -13.53 -7.79
CA THR A 163 15.10 -13.57 -7.94
C THR A 163 15.49 -13.37 -9.39
N GLU A 164 14.77 -14.00 -10.31
CA GLU A 164 14.96 -13.84 -11.76
C GLU A 164 14.68 -12.40 -12.21
N VAL A 165 13.49 -11.86 -11.90
CA VAL A 165 13.12 -10.49 -12.27
C VAL A 165 14.07 -9.47 -11.62
N ASN A 166 14.56 -9.70 -10.40
CA ASN A 166 15.58 -8.84 -9.80
C ASN A 166 16.90 -8.83 -10.57
N ARG A 167 17.28 -9.94 -11.22
CA ARG A 167 18.46 -9.99 -12.09
C ARG A 167 18.20 -9.24 -13.39
N GLU A 168 17.04 -9.45 -14.01
CA GLU A 168 16.62 -8.76 -15.25
C GLU A 168 16.65 -7.23 -15.10
N TYR A 169 16.13 -6.71 -13.98
CA TYR A 169 16.05 -5.27 -13.72
C TYR A 169 17.22 -4.73 -12.88
N SER A 170 18.31 -5.50 -12.72
CA SER A 170 19.44 -5.13 -11.85
C SER A 170 20.11 -3.80 -12.23
N ASP A 171 20.25 -3.51 -13.52
CA ASP A 171 20.80 -2.25 -14.01
C ASP A 171 19.86 -1.07 -13.74
N PHE A 172 18.56 -1.27 -13.90
CA PHE A 172 17.56 -0.26 -13.52
C PHE A 172 17.66 0.04 -12.03
N PHE A 173 17.66 -0.98 -11.17
CA PHE A 173 17.79 -0.80 -9.73
C PHE A 173 19.09 -0.11 -9.32
N LYS A 174 20.21 -0.42 -9.99
CA LYS A 174 21.47 0.28 -9.81
C LYS A 174 21.36 1.76 -10.20
N LYS A 175 20.71 2.06 -11.32
CA LYS A 175 20.50 3.44 -11.81
C LYS A 175 19.65 4.26 -10.84
N VAL A 176 18.63 3.67 -10.23
CA VAL A 176 17.70 4.40 -9.35
C VAL A 176 18.02 4.33 -7.86
N ASP A 177 19.09 3.62 -7.44
CA ASP A 177 19.47 3.45 -6.03
C ASP A 177 19.58 4.79 -5.27
N ARG A 178 20.39 5.72 -5.80
CA ARG A 178 20.59 7.04 -5.20
C ARG A 178 19.31 7.87 -5.14
N PRO A 179 18.57 8.10 -6.24
CA PRO A 179 17.34 8.90 -6.19
C PRO A 179 16.24 8.25 -5.34
N TYR A 180 16.13 6.92 -5.30
CA TYR A 180 15.18 6.23 -4.42
C TYR A 180 15.50 6.47 -2.94
N LYS A 181 16.77 6.28 -2.54
CA LYS A 181 17.23 6.55 -1.17
C LYS A 181 17.04 8.02 -0.78
N GLN A 182 17.27 8.95 -1.72
CA GLN A 182 16.99 10.36 -1.52
C GLN A 182 15.50 10.64 -1.30
N ALA A 183 14.61 9.97 -2.02
CA ALA A 183 13.16 10.08 -1.82
C ALA A 183 12.73 9.59 -0.42
N ILE A 184 13.33 8.50 0.09
CA ILE A 184 13.09 8.04 1.48
C ILE A 184 13.57 9.09 2.49
N LEU A 185 14.73 9.69 2.27
CA LEU A 185 15.27 10.73 3.15
C LEU A 185 14.35 11.95 3.20
N PHE A 186 13.93 12.47 2.05
CA PHE A 186 13.04 13.62 1.98
C PHE A 186 11.68 13.36 2.62
N GLU A 187 11.12 12.17 2.42
CA GLU A 187 9.88 11.78 3.08
C GLU A 187 10.07 11.73 4.60
N THR A 188 11.20 11.19 5.08
CA THR A 188 11.55 11.17 6.51
C THR A 188 11.64 12.59 7.08
N GLU A 189 12.34 13.51 6.41
CA GLU A 189 12.47 14.91 6.82
C GLU A 189 11.11 15.61 6.85
N ARG A 190 10.26 15.40 5.84
CA ARG A 190 8.89 15.92 5.77
C ARG A 190 8.04 15.46 6.97
N ILE A 191 8.13 14.19 7.33
CA ILE A 191 7.37 13.62 8.46
C ILE A 191 7.86 14.23 9.79
N ILE A 192 9.17 14.35 9.98
CA ILE A 192 9.75 14.99 11.17
C ILE A 192 9.30 16.45 11.27
N ALA A 193 9.36 17.20 10.17
CA ALA A 193 8.90 18.58 10.12
C ALA A 193 7.41 18.69 10.48
N ASN A 194 6.56 17.78 9.98
CA ASN A 194 5.15 17.75 10.34
C ASN A 194 4.89 17.43 11.81
N ILE A 195 5.70 16.55 12.41
CA ILE A 195 5.63 16.26 13.85
C ILE A 195 5.99 17.51 14.66
N ILE A 196 7.09 18.17 14.33
CA ILE A 196 7.51 19.41 15.01
C ILE A 196 6.45 20.49 14.85
N LYS A 197 5.90 20.66 13.64
CA LYS A 197 4.80 21.60 13.39
C LYS A 197 3.57 21.33 14.28
N ARG A 198 3.20 20.05 14.45
CA ARG A 198 2.00 19.66 15.19
C ARG A 198 2.18 19.65 16.71
N TYR A 199 3.36 19.26 17.19
CA TYR A 199 3.62 18.99 18.62
C TYR A 199 4.67 19.92 19.24
N GLY A 200 5.19 20.89 18.49
CA GLY A 200 6.25 21.83 18.91
C GLY A 200 7.65 21.21 19.01
N SER A 201 7.76 19.88 19.07
CA SER A 201 9.04 19.18 19.20
C SER A 201 8.99 17.78 18.55
N PHE A 202 10.17 17.23 18.25
CA PHE A 202 10.28 15.83 17.83
C PHE A 202 10.47 14.94 19.05
N ASN A 203 9.37 14.42 19.58
CA ASN A 203 9.37 13.48 20.69
C ASN A 203 8.54 12.24 20.34
N LEU A 204 9.19 11.09 20.16
CA LEU A 204 8.49 9.85 19.80
C LEU A 204 7.48 9.39 20.86
N ARG A 205 7.64 9.81 22.13
CA ARG A 205 6.72 9.42 23.22
C ARG A 205 5.37 10.16 23.13
N SER A 206 5.36 11.41 22.64
CA SER A 206 4.15 12.22 22.50
C SER A 206 3.34 11.90 21.24
N LEU A 207 3.87 11.06 20.35
CA LEU A 207 3.16 10.62 19.15
C LEU A 207 2.01 9.69 19.50
N ASN A 208 0.97 9.70 18.67
CA ASN A 208 -0.14 8.75 18.81
C ASN A 208 0.31 7.31 18.51
N ARG A 209 -0.53 6.33 18.85
CA ARG A 209 -0.21 4.91 18.71
C ARG A 209 0.17 4.51 17.28
N GLU A 210 -0.56 5.02 16.29
CA GLU A 210 -0.32 4.77 14.86
C GLU A 210 1.08 5.24 14.43
N GLN A 211 1.43 6.48 14.76
CA GLN A 211 2.73 7.07 14.44
C GLN A 211 3.87 6.32 15.14
N ARG A 212 3.72 5.99 16.44
CA ARG A 212 4.74 5.21 17.17
C ARG A 212 5.01 3.86 16.53
N ALA A 213 3.96 3.16 16.08
CA ALA A 213 4.11 1.87 15.41
C ALA A 213 4.92 2.00 14.10
N VAL A 214 4.72 3.09 13.35
CA VAL A 214 5.48 3.38 12.14
C VAL A 214 6.95 3.63 12.44
N PHE A 215 7.27 4.52 13.38
CA PHE A 215 8.66 4.81 13.77
C PHE A 215 9.39 3.61 14.37
N SER A 216 8.68 2.74 15.11
CA SER A 216 9.25 1.50 15.62
C SER A 216 9.77 0.59 14.49
N ARG A 217 9.04 0.49 13.37
CA ARG A 217 9.49 -0.29 12.21
C ARG A 217 10.71 0.34 11.53
N ASP A 218 10.74 1.67 11.40
CA ASP A 218 11.90 2.37 10.86
C ASP A 218 13.14 2.17 11.74
N LEU A 219 12.99 2.25 13.07
CA LEU A 219 14.08 2.02 14.03
C LEU A 219 14.68 0.60 13.95
N LYS A 220 13.88 -0.41 13.61
CA LYS A 220 14.38 -1.77 13.34
C LYS A 220 15.32 -1.80 12.14
N ILE A 221 14.98 -1.10 11.07
CA ILE A 221 15.82 -0.98 9.88
C ILE A 221 17.07 -0.14 10.17
N ILE A 222 16.92 0.95 10.93
CA ILE A 222 18.07 1.75 11.39
C ILE A 222 19.04 0.87 12.17
N SER A 223 18.55 0.07 13.11
CA SER A 223 19.39 -0.81 13.91
C SER A 223 20.14 -1.87 13.08
N LYS A 224 19.62 -2.23 11.90
CA LYS A 224 20.21 -3.22 11.00
C LYS A 224 21.35 -2.67 10.14
N TYR A 225 21.21 -1.45 9.61
CA TYR A 225 22.17 -0.89 8.64
C TYR A 225 22.92 0.36 9.12
N CYS A 226 22.51 1.00 10.20
CA CYS A 226 23.20 2.19 10.71
C CYS A 226 24.58 1.83 11.29
N ARG A 227 25.56 2.72 11.13
CA ARG A 227 26.87 2.57 11.79
C ARG A 227 26.70 2.55 13.31
N PRO A 228 27.43 1.67 14.05
CA PRO A 228 27.21 1.48 15.49
C PRO A 228 27.29 2.77 16.32
N TYR A 229 28.29 3.63 16.09
CA TYR A 229 28.44 4.87 16.86
C TYR A 229 27.30 5.89 16.63
N ILE A 230 26.70 5.90 15.44
CA ILE A 230 25.54 6.77 15.13
C ILE A 230 24.29 6.20 15.80
N LEU A 231 24.14 4.86 15.79
CA LEU A 231 23.04 4.19 16.45
C LEU A 231 23.07 4.41 17.97
N THR A 232 24.23 4.29 18.61
CA THR A 232 24.41 4.59 20.04
C THR A 232 23.97 6.01 20.34
N ARG A 233 24.45 7.00 19.57
CA ARG A 233 24.04 8.40 19.73
C ARG A 233 22.54 8.63 19.59
N LEU A 234 21.87 7.92 18.68
CA LEU A 234 20.41 7.97 18.54
C LEU A 234 19.71 7.37 19.78
N LYS A 235 20.21 6.24 20.28
CA LYS A 235 19.65 5.57 21.47
C LYS A 235 19.78 6.42 22.73
N ASP A 236 20.93 7.07 22.90
CA ASP A 236 21.21 7.92 24.05
C ASP A 236 20.36 9.20 24.02
N ASN A 237 20.10 9.75 22.84
CA ASN A 237 19.32 10.98 22.69
C ASN A 237 18.54 11.02 21.37
N VAL A 238 17.23 10.74 21.44
CA VAL A 238 16.34 10.74 20.28
C VAL A 238 15.92 12.17 19.92
N THR A 239 16.69 12.80 19.05
CA THR A 239 16.37 14.11 18.45
C THR A 239 16.11 13.98 16.96
N ALA A 240 15.45 14.99 16.36
CA ALA A 240 15.25 15.06 14.91
C ALA A 240 16.58 14.94 14.13
N GLN A 241 17.61 15.66 14.59
CA GLN A 241 18.94 15.64 13.98
C GLN A 241 19.60 14.26 14.07
N ASN A 242 19.57 13.61 15.25
CA ASN A 242 20.12 12.28 15.42
C ASN A 242 19.36 11.24 14.59
N TYR A 243 18.03 11.37 14.48
CA TYR A 243 17.20 10.48 13.67
C TYR A 243 17.50 10.61 12.18
N VAL A 244 17.60 11.84 11.66
CA VAL A 244 17.98 12.09 10.26
C VAL A 244 19.40 11.60 9.98
N ARG A 245 20.35 11.83 10.91
CA ARG A 245 21.72 11.32 10.76
C ARG A 245 21.77 9.80 10.72
N ALA A 246 21.01 9.13 11.59
CA ALA A 246 20.90 7.68 11.58
C ALA A 246 20.26 7.19 10.27
N THR A 247 19.20 7.85 9.80
CA THR A 247 18.55 7.57 8.50
C THR A 247 19.54 7.67 7.35
N LYS A 248 20.34 8.74 7.26
CA LYS A 248 21.37 8.90 6.23
C LYS A 248 22.39 7.76 6.27
N SER A 249 22.90 7.45 7.46
CA SER A 249 23.81 6.32 7.64
C SER A 249 23.18 4.99 7.24
N THR A 250 21.92 4.73 7.61
CA THR A 250 21.19 3.52 7.20
C THR A 250 21.07 3.42 5.69
N LEU A 251 20.71 4.51 5.00
CA LEU A 251 20.56 4.53 3.55
C LEU A 251 21.88 4.24 2.82
N GLU A 252 22.98 4.84 3.28
CA GLU A 252 24.34 4.63 2.73
C GLU A 252 24.79 3.16 2.82
N ASN A 253 24.39 2.45 3.88
CA ASN A 253 24.84 1.07 4.16
C ASN A 253 23.78 0.01 3.82
N SER A 254 22.62 0.43 3.30
CA SER A 254 21.55 -0.49 2.89
C SER A 254 21.78 -1.04 1.48
N PRO A 255 21.25 -2.25 1.18
CA PRO A 255 21.34 -2.84 -0.16
C PRO A 255 20.72 -1.94 -1.23
N LYS A 256 21.02 -2.24 -2.50
CA LYS A 256 20.34 -1.63 -3.65
C LYS A 256 18.84 -1.95 -3.61
N PRO A 257 17.98 -1.10 -4.20
CA PRO A 257 16.57 -1.40 -4.32
C PRO A 257 16.35 -2.70 -5.07
N CYS A 258 15.27 -3.40 -4.73
CA CYS A 258 14.84 -4.61 -5.41
C CYS A 258 13.33 -4.76 -5.26
N ILE A 259 12.73 -5.69 -6.02
CA ILE A 259 11.40 -6.18 -5.67
C ILE A 259 11.49 -7.22 -4.56
N THR A 260 10.50 -7.25 -3.67
CA THR A 260 10.48 -8.12 -2.49
C THR A 260 9.17 -8.88 -2.37
N PHE A 261 9.19 -10.01 -1.65
CA PHE A 261 8.01 -10.80 -1.32
C PHE A 261 7.68 -10.63 0.15
N GLN A 262 6.48 -10.12 0.44
CA GLN A 262 5.94 -9.93 1.77
C GLN A 262 6.94 -9.32 2.78
N ASN A 263 7.76 -8.36 2.35
CA ASN A 263 8.80 -7.75 3.20
C ASN A 263 8.19 -6.77 4.21
N VAL A 264 7.20 -5.97 3.77
CA VAL A 264 6.54 -4.96 4.60
C VAL A 264 5.12 -5.38 4.96
N PHE A 265 4.44 -6.01 4.00
CA PHE A 265 3.05 -6.41 4.11
C PHE A 265 2.93 -7.90 3.87
N ASN A 266 2.25 -8.61 4.76
CA ASN A 266 2.01 -10.04 4.63
C ASN A 266 0.53 -10.38 4.35
N GLY A 267 -0.27 -9.36 3.99
CA GLY A 267 -1.70 -9.51 3.75
C GLY A 267 -2.55 -9.71 5.01
N GLU A 268 -2.00 -9.63 6.23
CA GLU A 268 -2.78 -9.80 7.47
C GLU A 268 -4.01 -8.88 7.55
N LEU A 269 -3.87 -7.64 7.08
CA LEU A 269 -4.94 -6.63 7.12
C LEU A 269 -5.84 -6.63 5.88
N ALA A 270 -5.59 -7.50 4.90
CA ALA A 270 -6.34 -7.59 3.66
C ALA A 270 -7.65 -8.39 3.84
N HIS A 271 -8.47 -8.01 4.82
CA HIS A 271 -9.66 -8.78 5.20
C HIS A 271 -10.69 -8.85 4.05
N GLY A 272 -10.85 -7.76 3.30
CA GLY A 272 -11.77 -7.71 2.15
C GLY A 272 -11.40 -8.71 1.05
N PRO A 273 -10.20 -8.58 0.43
CA PRO A 273 -9.72 -9.54 -0.56
C PRO A 273 -9.75 -10.97 -0.05
N LYS A 274 -9.31 -11.22 1.19
CA LYS A 274 -9.33 -12.57 1.78
C LYS A 274 -10.73 -13.15 1.82
N ARG A 275 -11.70 -12.41 2.36
CA ARG A 275 -13.09 -12.85 2.44
C ARG A 275 -13.73 -13.07 1.07
N LYS A 276 -13.39 -12.24 0.09
CA LYS A 276 -14.02 -12.25 -1.23
C LYS A 276 -13.37 -13.23 -2.20
N LEU A 277 -12.07 -13.43 -2.09
CA LEU A 277 -11.29 -14.13 -3.10
C LEU A 277 -10.66 -15.43 -2.62
N ASN A 278 -10.42 -15.64 -1.31
CA ASN A 278 -9.68 -16.82 -0.84
C ASN A 278 -10.40 -18.14 -1.12
N ASP A 279 -11.73 -18.17 -1.03
CA ASP A 279 -12.50 -19.40 -1.22
C ASP A 279 -12.63 -19.81 -2.70
N MET A 280 -12.18 -18.96 -3.63
CA MET A 280 -12.26 -19.21 -5.07
C MET A 280 -11.05 -20.02 -5.55
N LYS A 281 -11.20 -21.35 -5.68
CA LYS A 281 -10.09 -22.27 -5.98
C LYS A 281 -9.36 -21.98 -7.31
N ASP A 282 -10.08 -21.51 -8.32
CA ASP A 282 -9.56 -21.37 -9.70
C ASP A 282 -8.99 -19.98 -10.02
N LYS A 283 -8.60 -19.21 -8.98
CA LYS A 283 -8.16 -17.82 -9.16
C LYS A 283 -6.82 -17.52 -8.56
N SER A 284 -5.99 -16.87 -9.36
CA SER A 284 -4.73 -16.27 -8.96
C SER A 284 -4.96 -14.86 -8.44
N VAL A 285 -4.48 -14.56 -7.25
CA VAL A 285 -4.63 -13.22 -6.64
C VAL A 285 -3.27 -12.75 -6.14
N MET A 286 -2.84 -11.60 -6.65
CA MET A 286 -1.61 -10.94 -6.28
C MET A 286 -1.90 -9.50 -5.86
N GLU A 287 -1.42 -9.08 -4.69
CA GLU A 287 -1.34 -7.66 -4.37
C GLU A 287 0.08 -7.15 -4.63
N VAL A 288 0.19 -5.93 -5.14
CA VAL A 288 1.46 -5.27 -5.41
C VAL A 288 1.46 -3.90 -4.75
N GLU A 289 2.45 -3.67 -3.91
CA GLU A 289 2.68 -2.42 -3.19
C GLU A 289 3.91 -1.72 -3.78
N GLY A 290 3.69 -0.92 -4.83
CA GLY A 290 4.74 -0.09 -5.43
C GLY A 290 5.09 1.08 -4.52
N SER A 291 6.38 1.42 -4.38
CA SER A 291 6.76 2.65 -3.69
C SER A 291 6.22 3.87 -4.43
N HIS A 292 5.88 4.94 -3.70
CA HIS A 292 5.48 6.21 -4.31
C HIS A 292 6.50 6.68 -5.37
N PHE A 293 7.79 6.45 -5.10
CA PHE A 293 8.88 6.78 -6.04
C PHE A 293 8.71 6.09 -7.39
N ILE A 294 8.55 4.76 -7.43
CA ILE A 294 8.47 4.04 -8.71
C ILE A 294 7.12 4.29 -9.41
N ASN A 295 6.03 4.37 -8.66
CA ASN A 295 4.70 4.63 -9.22
C ASN A 295 4.59 6.03 -9.84
N LEU A 296 5.29 7.03 -9.28
CA LEU A 296 5.25 8.41 -9.79
C LEU A 296 6.24 8.63 -10.94
N TRP A 297 7.50 8.22 -10.77
CA TRP A 297 8.58 8.60 -11.69
C TRP A 297 8.85 7.57 -12.78
N TYR A 298 8.45 6.31 -12.57
CA TYR A 298 8.70 5.21 -13.50
C TYR A 298 7.48 4.27 -13.63
N PRO A 299 6.26 4.80 -13.87
CA PRO A 299 5.05 3.99 -13.87
C PRO A 299 5.05 2.90 -14.96
N GLU A 300 5.71 3.13 -16.10
CA GLU A 300 5.89 2.15 -17.17
C GLU A 300 6.73 0.97 -16.69
N VAL A 301 7.89 1.25 -16.08
CA VAL A 301 8.79 0.22 -15.54
C VAL A 301 8.11 -0.55 -14.40
N ALA A 302 7.34 0.15 -13.55
CA ALA A 302 6.55 -0.51 -12.51
C ALA A 302 5.55 -1.51 -13.13
N ALA A 303 4.81 -1.11 -14.16
CA ALA A 303 3.87 -1.99 -14.85
C ALA A 303 4.57 -3.17 -15.55
N GLU A 304 5.72 -2.94 -16.20
CA GLU A 304 6.53 -3.99 -16.84
C GLU A 304 7.05 -5.02 -15.85
N ILE A 305 7.56 -4.58 -14.69
CA ILE A 305 7.98 -5.48 -13.61
C ILE A 305 6.81 -6.34 -13.14
N ILE A 306 5.63 -5.74 -12.91
CA ILE A 306 4.44 -6.49 -12.49
C ILE A 306 4.05 -7.51 -13.55
N LYS A 307 3.98 -7.10 -14.83
CA LYS A 307 3.70 -8.00 -15.96
C LYS A 307 4.67 -9.18 -15.97
N ASN A 308 5.97 -8.93 -15.91
CA ASN A 308 6.98 -9.99 -15.99
C ASN A 308 6.85 -10.99 -14.82
N VAL A 309 6.54 -10.51 -13.61
CA VAL A 309 6.27 -11.41 -12.47
C VAL A 309 5.01 -12.24 -12.71
N ILE A 310 3.92 -11.63 -13.16
CA ILE A 310 2.64 -12.32 -13.40
C ILE A 310 2.77 -13.35 -14.51
N GLU A 311 3.38 -13.00 -15.64
CA GLU A 311 3.56 -13.92 -16.77
C GLU A 311 4.41 -15.14 -16.37
N LYS A 312 5.53 -14.94 -15.66
CA LYS A 312 6.38 -16.05 -15.21
C LYS A 312 5.72 -16.96 -14.15
N LEU A 313 4.68 -16.49 -13.46
CA LEU A 313 3.98 -17.28 -12.42
C LEU A 313 2.77 -18.05 -12.93
N TYR A 314 2.18 -17.60 -14.03
CA TYR A 314 0.86 -18.05 -14.48
C TYR A 314 0.78 -18.43 -15.97
N LEU A 315 1.86 -18.26 -16.73
CA LEU A 315 2.04 -18.78 -18.10
C LEU A 315 3.21 -19.78 -18.13
#